data_AF-A0A9D3AX43-F1
#
_entry.id   AF-A0A9D3AX43-F1
#
_cell.length_a   1.000
_cell.length_b   1.000
_cell.length_c   1.000
_cell.angle_alpha   90.00
_cell.angle_beta   90.00
_cell.angle_gamma   90.00
#
_symmetry.space_group_name_H-M   'P 1'
#
loop_
_entity.id
_entity.type
_entity.pdbx_description
1 polymer ?
#
loop_
_entity_poly.entity_id
_entity_poly.type
_entity_poly.pdbx_seq_one_letter_code
_entity_poly.pdbx_strand_id
1 'polypeptide(L)' 'MTGKAMFWFIMMFLPFVLYVDFWQWDTVNPIVFGWMPWHVFYQVLLNILMVVIFAGFCKYHWPKNPFND' A
#
# COMPACT_ATOMS: atom_id res chain seq x y z
N MET A 1 -10.24 5.07 -19.53
CA MET A 1 -9.07 4.33 -19.02
C MET A 1 -9.17 2.88 -19.46
N THR A 2 -8.10 2.28 -19.98
CA THR A 2 -8.04 0.83 -20.25
C THR A 2 -8.20 0.06 -18.94
N GLY A 3 -8.79 -1.15 -18.99
CA GLY A 3 -9.02 -1.95 -17.78
C GLY A 3 -7.75 -2.21 -16.95
N LYS A 4 -6.61 -2.40 -17.62
CA LYS A 4 -5.29 -2.53 -16.97
C LYS A 4 -4.86 -1.25 -16.24
N ALA A 5 -5.06 -0.08 -16.85
CA ALA A 5 -4.72 1.19 -16.23
C ALA A 5 -5.61 1.46 -15.01
N MET A 6 -6.91 1.15 -15.13
CA MET A 6 -7.86 1.28 -14.03
C MET A 6 -7.51 0.34 -12.85
N PHE A 7 -7.11 -0.90 -13.14
CA PHE A 7 -6.63 -1.83 -12.11
C PHE A 7 -5.45 -1.26 -11.32
N TRP A 8 -4.40 -0.79 -11.99
CA TRP A 8 -3.22 -0.24 -11.30
C TRP A 8 -3.50 1.07 -10.57
N PHE A 9 -4.38 1.91 -11.12
CA PHE A 9 -4.85 3.10 -10.42
C PHE A 9 -5.55 2.73 -9.11
N ILE A 10 -6.49 1.78 -9.14
CA ILE A 10 -7.19 1.32 -7.93
C ILE A 10 -6.20 0.69 -6.94
N MET A 11 -5.27 -0.14 -7.40
CA MET A 11 -4.25 -0.75 -6.54
C MET A 11 -3.38 0.31 -5.84
N MET A 12 -3.02 1.40 -6.52
CA MET A 12 -2.24 2.50 -5.93
C MET A 12 -3.08 3.41 -5.03
N PHE A 13 -4.36 3.60 -5.35
CA PHE A 13 -5.28 4.44 -4.60
C PHE A 13 -5.77 3.77 -3.32
N LEU A 14 -5.90 2.43 -3.31
CA LEU A 14 -6.39 1.68 -2.18
C LEU A 14 -5.56 1.89 -0.88
N PRO A 15 -4.21 1.82 -0.89
CA PRO A 15 -3.39 2.16 0.27
C PRO A 15 -3.61 3.57 0.81
N PHE A 16 -3.91 4.54 -0.05
CA PHE A 16 -4.21 5.91 0.37
C PHE A 16 -5.52 5.98 1.15
N VAL A 17 -6.58 5.34 0.66
CA VAL A 17 -7.85 5.25 1.40
C VAL A 17 -7.64 4.51 2.71
N LEU A 18 -6.86 3.43 2.68
CA LEU A 18 -6.58 2.63 3.86
C LEU A 18 -5.75 3.38 4.91
N TYR A 19 -4.87 4.28 4.49
CA TYR A 19 -4.07 5.12 5.36
C TYR A 19 -4.90 6.09 6.22
N VAL A 20 -6.06 6.52 5.75
CA VAL A 20 -6.92 7.44 6.53
C VAL A 20 -7.50 6.76 7.78
N ASP A 21 -7.52 5.43 7.81
CA ASP A 21 -7.82 4.61 8.99
C ASP A 21 -9.14 5.00 9.69
N PHE A 22 -10.21 5.22 8.91
CA PHE A 22 -11.50 5.73 9.40
C PHE A 22 -12.18 4.85 10.46
N TRP A 23 -11.75 3.61 10.63
CA TRP A 23 -12.39 2.62 11.48
C TRP A 23 -11.75 2.50 12.87
N GLN A 24 -10.64 3.20 13.15
CA GLN A 24 -9.93 3.03 14.40
C GLN A 24 -9.60 4.29 15.20
N TRP A 25 -10.20 5.42 14.82
CA TRP A 25 -9.99 6.72 15.47
C TRP A 25 -10.33 6.73 16.98
N ASP A 26 -11.25 5.87 17.44
CA ASP A 26 -11.67 5.81 18.84
C ASP A 26 -10.95 4.75 19.69
N THR A 27 -9.95 4.04 19.14
CA THR A 27 -9.33 2.90 19.82
C THR A 27 -7.90 3.19 20.26
N VAL A 28 -7.64 3.14 21.57
CA VAL A 28 -6.31 3.38 22.18
C VAL A 28 -5.61 2.06 22.58
N ASN A 29 -6.21 0.90 22.28
CA ASN A 29 -5.70 -0.38 22.72
C ASN A 29 -4.39 -0.75 22.01
N PRO A 30 -3.29 -1.02 22.74
CA PRO A 30 -2.06 -1.52 22.15
C PRO A 30 -2.23 -2.96 21.66
N ILE A 31 -1.56 -3.31 20.57
CA ILE A 31 -1.48 -4.70 20.07
C ILE A 31 -0.21 -5.38 20.59
N VAL A 32 -0.20 -6.72 20.51
CA VAL A 32 0.90 -7.67 20.74
C VAL A 32 1.88 -7.26 21.85
N PHE A 33 1.69 -7.85 23.03
CA PHE A 33 2.44 -7.61 24.28
C PHE A 33 2.26 -6.22 24.92
N GLY A 34 1.32 -5.41 24.46
CA GLY A 34 1.03 -4.10 25.07
C GLY A 34 2.07 -3.01 24.78
N TRP A 35 3.08 -3.31 23.96
CA TRP A 35 4.19 -2.40 23.67
C TRP A 35 4.00 -1.57 22.39
N MET A 36 3.22 -2.07 21.43
CA MET A 36 3.07 -1.43 20.13
C MET A 36 1.69 -0.79 19.96
N PRO A 37 1.60 0.54 19.77
CA PRO A 37 0.35 1.20 19.41
C PRO A 37 -0.19 0.62 18.10
N TRP A 38 -1.50 0.39 18.02
CA TRP A 38 -2.12 -0.18 16.83
C TRP A 38 -1.74 0.56 15.55
N HIS A 39 -1.81 1.89 15.60
CA HIS A 39 -1.51 2.76 14.46
C HIS A 39 -0.10 2.52 13.89
N VAL A 40 0.90 2.23 14.74
CA VAL A 40 2.27 1.94 14.30
C VAL A 40 2.34 0.63 13.54
N PHE A 41 1.75 -0.43 14.11
CA PHE A 41 1.68 -1.74 13.45
C PHE A 41 0.94 -1.67 12.12
N TYR A 42 -0.21 -1.00 12.12
CA TYR A 42 -1.05 -0.82 10.94
C TYR A 42 -0.31 -0.06 9.83
N GLN A 43 0.42 1.00 10.19
CA GLN A 43 1.23 1.76 9.24
C GLN A 43 2.40 0.94 8.67
N VAL A 44 3.00 0.02 9.44
CA VAL A 44 4.00 -0.93 8.91
C VAL A 44 3.39 -1.86 7.87
N LEU A 45 2.19 -2.40 8.14
CA LEU A 45 1.48 -3.25 7.17
C LEU A 45 1.15 -2.49 5.88
N LEU A 46 0.72 -1.23 5.98
CA LEU A 46 0.46 -0.38 4.82
C LEU A 46 1.71 -0.12 3.99
N ASN A 47 2.86 0.10 4.63
CA ASN A 47 4.14 0.26 3.93
C ASN A 47 4.53 -1.02 3.18
N ILE A 48 4.41 -2.19 3.82
CA ILE A 48 4.67 -3.47 3.18
C ILE A 48 3.76 -3.65 1.96
N LEU A 49 2.46 -3.37 2.11
CA LEU A 49 1.49 -3.44 1.02
C LEU A 49 1.88 -2.52 -0.14
N MET A 50 2.25 -1.27 0.15
CA MET A 50 2.67 -0.30 -0.85
C MET A 50 3.90 -0.77 -1.63
N VAL A 51 4.92 -1.30 -0.93
CA VAL A 51 6.13 -1.85 -1.56
C VAL A 51 5.79 -3.01 -2.49
N VAL A 52 4.92 -3.93 -2.06
CA VAL A 52 4.50 -5.07 -2.90
C VAL A 52 3.78 -4.61 -4.17
N ILE A 53 2.88 -3.62 -4.04
CA ILE A 53 2.15 -3.06 -5.18
C ILE A 53 3.11 -2.39 -6.16
N PHE A 54 4.05 -1.58 -5.67
CA PHE A 54 5.06 -0.92 -6.50
C PHE A 54 6.01 -1.91 -7.17
N ALA A 55 6.51 -2.91 -6.44
CA ALA A 55 7.36 -3.95 -6.99
C ALA A 55 6.63 -4.74 -8.09
N GLY A 56 5.35 -5.04 -7.88
CA GLY A 56 4.48 -5.63 -8.91
C GLY A 56 4.35 -4.72 -10.13
N PHE A 57 4.04 -3.44 -9.92
CA PHE A 57 3.91 -2.46 -11.01
C PHE A 57 5.18 -2.39 -11.86
N CYS A 58 6.34 -2.26 -11.22
CA CYS A 58 7.63 -2.26 -11.89
C CYS A 58 7.87 -3.58 -12.64
N LYS A 59 7.59 -4.74 -12.02
CA LYS A 59 7.76 -6.03 -12.70
C LYS A 59 6.98 -6.14 -14.02
N TYR A 60 5.80 -5.53 -14.12
CA TYR A 60 4.94 -5.62 -15.31
C TYR A 60 5.12 -4.48 -16.32
N HIS A 61 5.50 -3.29 -15.87
CA HIS A 61 5.55 -2.08 -16.71
C HIS A 61 6.93 -1.49 -16.87
N TRP A 62 7.94 -1.94 -16.12
CA TRP A 62 9.29 -1.45 -16.30
C TRP A 62 9.84 -1.88 -17.67
N PRO A 63 10.40 -0.96 -18.47
CA PRO A 63 10.93 -1.29 -19.78
C PRO A 63 12.12 -2.24 -19.63
N LYS A 64 12.11 -3.34 -20.39
CA LYS A 64 13.19 -4.35 -20.36
C LYS A 64 14.51 -3.82 -20.93
N ASN A 65 14.43 -2.89 -21.88
CA ASN A 65 15.56 -2.15 -22.43
C ASN A 65 15.30 -0.66 -22.28
N PRO A 66 15.83 -0.02 -21.23
CA PRO A 66 15.64 1.42 -21.03
C PRO A 66 16.49 2.31 -21.96
N PHE A 67 17.33 1.73 -22.83
CA PHE A 67 18.31 2.47 -23.64
C PHE A 67 18.27 2.16 -25.15
N ASN A 68 17.36 1.30 -25.60
CA ASN A 68 17.16 1.03 -27.02
C ASN A 68 15.71 1.34 -27.35
N ASP A 69 15.49 2.57 -27.80
CA ASP A 69 14.29 3.00 -28.51
C ASP A 69 14.26 2.40 -29.93
#